data_AF-A0A1Y3FXU9-F1
#
_entry.id   AF-A0A1Y3FXU9-F1
#
_cell.length_a   1.000
_cell.length_b   1.000
_cell.length_c   1.000
_cell.angle_alpha   90.00
_cell.angle_beta   90.00
_cell.angle_gamma   90.00
#
_symmetry.space_group_name_H-M   'P 1'
#
loop_
_entity.id
_entity.type
_entity.pdbx_description
1 polymer ?
#
loop_
_entity_poly.entity_id
_entity_poly.type
_entity_poly.pdbx_seq_one_letter_code
_entity_poly.pdbx_strand_id
1 'polypeptide(L)'
;MPPDSLLTSPVQVLARTAWGEARGEGREGMQAVMNVIARRAATPCWWGRDIITVCLKPWQFSCWNKNDPNHIKILTVTDNDKQFRDSLELSGQLTAGFLPDLTNRSDHYFNIHSAPPAWAAGNTPECILGNHAFYRLGPYGQEKK
;
A
#
# COMPACT_ATOMS: atom_id res chain seq x y z
N MET A 1 1.67 -19.76 -14.35
CA MET A 1 1.51 -18.30 -14.54
C MET A 1 0.17 -17.92 -13.93
N PRO A 2 0.09 -16.92 -13.03
CA PRO A 2 -1.20 -16.34 -12.67
C PRO A 2 -1.89 -15.82 -13.95
N PRO A 3 -3.21 -15.99 -14.14
CA PRO A 3 -3.91 -15.49 -15.32
C PRO A 3 -3.73 -13.98 -15.48
N ASP A 4 -3.60 -13.50 -16.73
CA ASP A 4 -3.39 -12.08 -17.10
C ASP A 4 -4.40 -11.10 -16.46
N SER A 5 -5.57 -11.60 -16.05
CA SER A 5 -6.59 -10.82 -15.35
C SER A 5 -6.17 -10.35 -13.95
N LEU A 6 -5.17 -10.99 -13.33
CA LEU A 6 -4.73 -10.66 -11.96
C LEU A 6 -3.89 -9.39 -11.88
N LEU A 7 -3.21 -9.01 -12.96
CA LEU A 7 -2.37 -7.80 -13.02
C LEU A 7 -3.06 -6.62 -13.71
N THR A 8 -4.22 -6.86 -14.32
CA THR A 8 -5.03 -5.83 -15.00
C THR A 8 -6.21 -5.36 -14.17
N SER A 9 -6.58 -6.09 -13.10
CA SER A 9 -7.63 -5.67 -12.16
C SER A 9 -7.05 -4.81 -11.03
N PRO A 10 -7.52 -3.55 -10.86
CA PRO A 10 -7.09 -2.69 -9.75
C PRO A 10 -7.35 -3.33 -8.39
N VAL A 11 -8.47 -4.05 -8.24
CA VAL A 11 -8.83 -4.74 -6.98
C VAL A 11 -7.82 -5.84 -6.66
N GLN A 12 -7.43 -6.66 -7.64
CA GLN A 12 -6.46 -7.74 -7.41
C GLN A 12 -5.07 -7.20 -7.10
N VAL A 13 -4.59 -6.24 -7.88
CA VAL A 13 -3.27 -5.63 -7.68
C VAL A 13 -3.20 -4.93 -6.32
N LEU A 14 -4.24 -4.18 -5.95
CA LEU A 14 -4.32 -3.51 -4.66
C LEU A 14 -4.36 -4.50 -3.50
N ALA A 15 -5.21 -5.53 -3.59
CA ALA A 15 -5.36 -6.52 -2.54
C ALA A 15 -4.06 -7.29 -2.27
N ARG A 16 -3.36 -7.69 -3.34
CA ARG A 16 -2.08 -8.40 -3.27
C ARG A 16 -0.98 -7.50 -2.69
N THR A 17 -0.97 -6.23 -3.07
CA THR A 17 -0.02 -5.24 -2.52
C THR A 17 -0.25 -5.06 -1.03
N ALA A 18 -1.47 -4.74 -0.61
CA ALA A 18 -1.78 -4.52 0.81
C ALA A 18 -1.55 -5.78 1.67
N TRP A 19 -1.88 -6.97 1.16
CA TRP A 19 -1.59 -8.24 1.85
C TRP A 19 -0.08 -8.53 1.92
N GLY A 20 0.66 -8.20 0.87
CA GLY A 20 2.12 -8.33 0.84
C GLY A 20 2.78 -7.47 1.92
N GLU A 21 2.32 -6.23 2.05
CA GLU A 21 2.91 -5.20 2.91
C GLU A 21 2.43 -5.25 4.36
N ALA A 22 1.16 -5.58 4.61
CA ALA A 22 0.53 -5.34 5.91
C ALA A 22 -0.40 -6.44 6.41
N ARG A 23 -0.37 -7.67 5.84
CA ARG A 23 -1.17 -8.79 6.38
C ARG A 23 -0.91 -9.07 7.87
N GLY A 24 0.32 -8.86 8.35
CA GLY A 24 0.69 -9.02 9.77
C GLY A 24 0.06 -7.98 10.69
N GLU A 25 -0.36 -6.84 10.13
CA GLU A 25 -1.01 -5.74 10.84
C GLU A 25 -2.55 -5.87 10.85
N GLY A 26 -3.07 -6.93 10.22
CA GLY A 26 -4.50 -7.18 10.13
C GLY A 26 -5.23 -6.23 9.18
N ARG A 27 -6.56 -6.16 9.35
CA ARG A 27 -7.44 -5.45 8.42
C ARG A 27 -7.17 -3.94 8.38
N GLU A 28 -6.96 -3.31 9.54
CA GLU A 28 -6.67 -1.88 9.64
C GLU A 28 -5.34 -1.50 8.98
N GLY A 29 -4.28 -2.28 9.21
CA GLY A 29 -2.99 -2.02 8.58
C GLY A 29 -3.03 -2.19 7.05
N MET A 30 -3.74 -3.20 6.55
CA MET A 30 -3.98 -3.34 5.11
C MET A 30 -4.74 -2.15 4.54
N GLN A 31 -5.80 -1.69 5.21
CA GLN A 31 -6.53 -0.49 4.80
C GLN A 31 -5.65 0.76 4.80
N ALA A 32 -4.80 0.93 5.82
CA ALA A 32 -3.90 2.08 5.89
C ALA A 32 -2.91 2.13 4.71
N VAL A 33 -2.33 0.99 4.33
CA VAL A 33 -1.49 0.90 3.11
C VAL A 33 -2.30 1.23 1.86
N MET A 34 -3.54 0.74 1.77
CA MET A 34 -4.43 1.06 0.65
C MET A 34 -4.77 2.57 0.57
N ASN A 35 -4.96 3.24 1.71
CA ASN A 35 -5.18 4.69 1.74
C ASN A 35 -3.97 5.47 1.20
N VAL A 36 -2.75 5.05 1.53
CA VAL A 36 -1.52 5.61 0.95
C VAL A 36 -1.47 5.41 -0.57
N ILE A 37 -1.83 4.22 -1.06
CA ILE A 37 -1.89 3.94 -2.50
C ILE A 37 -2.92 4.84 -3.20
N ALA A 38 -4.11 4.99 -2.63
CA ALA A 38 -5.14 5.89 -3.16
C ALA A 38 -4.66 7.35 -3.18
N ARG A 39 -3.97 7.80 -2.12
CA ARG A 39 -3.41 9.14 -2.05
C ARG A 39 -2.38 9.40 -3.15
N ARG A 40 -1.48 8.45 -3.36
CA ARG A 40 -0.48 8.50 -4.45
C ARG A 40 -1.14 8.49 -5.82
N ALA A 41 -2.14 7.64 -6.04
CA ALA A 41 -2.89 7.58 -7.29
C ALA A 41 -3.65 8.89 -7.58
N ALA A 42 -4.20 9.52 -6.54
CA ALA A 42 -4.85 10.83 -6.64
C ALA A 42 -3.87 12.01 -6.83
N THR A 43 -2.56 11.77 -6.64
CA THR A 43 -1.50 12.78 -6.82
C THR A 43 -0.46 12.25 -7.80
N PRO A 44 -0.78 12.14 -9.10
CA PRO A 44 0.10 11.51 -10.08
C PRO A 44 1.48 12.18 -10.16
N CYS A 45 2.54 11.38 -10.06
CA CYS A 45 3.91 11.85 -10.23
C CYS A 45 4.86 10.68 -10.55
N TRP A 46 6.12 10.75 -10.08
CA TRP A 46 7.11 9.69 -10.22
C TRP A 46 6.68 8.34 -9.62
N TRP A 47 5.80 8.30 -8.61
CA TRP A 47 5.31 7.04 -8.04
C TRP A 47 4.21 6.33 -8.85
N GLY A 48 3.64 6.97 -9.87
CA GLY A 48 2.52 6.40 -10.64
C GLY A 48 1.39 7.39 -10.83
N ARG A 49 0.32 6.96 -11.53
CA ARG A 49 -0.81 7.81 -11.91
C ARG A 49 -2.19 7.20 -11.63
N ASP A 50 -2.21 5.91 -11.27
CA ASP A 50 -3.40 5.13 -10.95
C ASP A 50 -2.99 4.00 -9.99
N ILE A 51 -3.97 3.27 -9.44
CA ILE A 51 -3.73 2.22 -8.43
C ILE A 51 -2.72 1.18 -8.93
N ILE A 52 -2.89 0.70 -10.18
CA ILE A 52 -2.04 -0.36 -10.74
C ILE A 52 -0.62 0.15 -10.91
N THR A 53 -0.44 1.30 -11.55
CA THR A 53 0.88 1.87 -11.80
C THR A 53 1.60 2.25 -10.51
N VAL A 54 0.88 2.68 -9.46
CA VAL A 54 1.46 2.94 -8.13
C VAL A 54 1.94 1.66 -7.47
N CYS A 55 1.11 0.60 -7.47
CA CYS A 55 1.47 -0.68 -6.85
C CYS A 55 2.65 -1.35 -7.56
N LEU A 56 2.66 -1.34 -8.90
CA LEU A 56 3.66 -2.02 -9.71
C LEU A 56 4.88 -1.15 -10.02
N LYS A 57 4.92 0.10 -9.55
CA LYS A 57 6.08 0.97 -9.75
C LYS A 57 7.31 0.35 -9.07
N PRO A 58 8.44 0.23 -9.78
CA PRO A 58 9.67 -0.25 -9.19
C PRO A 58 10.00 0.49 -7.89
N TRP A 59 10.38 -0.26 -6.86
CA TRP A 59 10.80 0.23 -5.54
C TRP A 59 9.70 0.88 -4.68
N GLN A 60 8.43 0.92 -5.12
CA GLN A 60 7.34 1.41 -4.27
C GLN A 60 6.87 0.37 -3.25
N PHE A 61 6.78 -0.89 -3.66
CA PHE A 61 6.35 -2.00 -2.82
C PHE A 61 7.24 -3.20 -3.09
N SER A 62 8.03 -3.61 -2.10
CA SER A 62 9.07 -4.62 -2.30
C SER A 62 8.48 -5.98 -2.62
N CYS A 63 7.24 -6.24 -2.21
CA CYS A 63 6.53 -7.49 -2.49
C CYS A 63 6.45 -7.83 -3.99
N TRP A 64 6.53 -6.85 -4.90
CA TRP A 64 6.54 -7.08 -6.36
C TRP A 64 7.92 -7.35 -6.95
N ASN A 65 9.00 -7.21 -6.18
CA ASN A 65 10.35 -7.49 -6.65
C ASN A 65 10.58 -9.00 -6.77
N LYS A 66 11.14 -9.48 -7.89
CA LYS A 66 11.36 -10.92 -8.14
C LYS A 66 12.16 -11.65 -7.06
N ASN A 67 13.05 -10.93 -6.37
CA ASN A 67 13.92 -11.48 -5.32
C ASN A 67 13.30 -11.36 -3.91
N ASP A 68 12.13 -10.73 -3.77
CA ASP A 68 11.46 -10.61 -2.48
C ASP A 68 10.77 -11.95 -2.12
N PRO A 69 10.94 -12.47 -0.89
CA PRO A 69 10.29 -13.71 -0.46
C PRO A 69 8.75 -13.66 -0.51
N ASN A 70 8.15 -12.46 -0.49
CA ASN A 70 6.71 -12.28 -0.63
C ASN A 70 6.24 -12.33 -2.08
N HIS A 71 7.11 -12.20 -3.08
CA HIS A 71 6.72 -12.14 -4.49
C HIS A 71 5.92 -13.36 -4.93
N ILE A 72 6.42 -14.57 -4.66
CA ILE A 72 5.67 -15.79 -4.98
C ILE A 72 4.37 -15.85 -4.18
N LYS A 73 4.38 -15.45 -2.91
CA LYS A 73 3.19 -15.49 -2.05
C LYS A 73 2.09 -14.58 -2.56
N ILE A 74 2.42 -13.34 -2.93
CA ILE A 74 1.43 -12.40 -3.47
C ILE A 74 0.92 -12.84 -4.85
N LEU A 75 1.65 -13.68 -5.60
CA LEU A 75 1.18 -14.21 -6.89
C LEU A 75 0.30 -15.46 -6.74
N THR A 76 0.51 -16.25 -5.69
CA THR A 76 -0.19 -17.52 -5.47
C THR A 76 -1.32 -17.44 -4.44
N VAL A 77 -1.38 -16.39 -3.62
CA VAL A 77 -2.44 -16.24 -2.62
C VAL A 77 -3.81 -16.20 -3.30
N THR A 78 -4.75 -16.92 -2.70
CA THR A 78 -6.15 -17.00 -3.12
C THR A 78 -7.06 -16.59 -1.97
N ASP A 79 -8.35 -16.48 -2.26
CA ASP A 79 -9.42 -16.22 -1.31
C ASP A 79 -9.61 -17.34 -0.27
N ASN A 80 -8.81 -18.41 -0.26
CA ASN A 80 -8.75 -19.34 0.88
C ASN A 80 -8.09 -18.70 2.11
N ASP A 81 -7.18 -17.74 1.90
CA ASP A 81 -6.56 -16.96 2.97
C ASP A 81 -7.55 -15.90 3.48
N LYS A 82 -7.83 -15.92 4.79
CA LYS A 82 -8.77 -14.97 5.41
C LYS A 82 -8.33 -13.52 5.24
N GLN A 83 -7.04 -13.24 5.46
CA GLN A 83 -6.52 -11.89 5.35
C GLN A 83 -6.55 -11.41 3.90
N PHE A 84 -6.35 -12.31 2.94
CA PHE A 84 -6.51 -11.96 1.53
C PHE A 84 -7.97 -11.68 1.15
N ARG A 85 -8.95 -12.41 1.71
CA ARG A 85 -10.38 -12.06 1.55
C ARG A 85 -10.69 -10.68 2.12
N ASP A 86 -10.20 -10.38 3.33
CA ASP A 86 -10.33 -9.06 3.94
C ASP A 86 -9.72 -7.98 3.01
N SER A 87 -8.55 -8.26 2.44
CA SER A 87 -7.87 -7.36 1.50
C SER A 87 -8.65 -7.15 0.19
N LEU A 88 -9.25 -8.21 -0.38
CA LEU A 88 -10.11 -8.12 -1.57
C LEU A 88 -11.34 -7.26 -1.31
N GLU A 89 -12.00 -7.44 -0.16
CA GLU A 89 -13.18 -6.68 0.22
C GLU A 89 -12.85 -5.19 0.38
N LEU A 90 -11.79 -4.85 1.14
CA LEU A 90 -11.31 -3.48 1.30
C LEU A 90 -10.92 -2.85 -0.04
N SER A 91 -10.26 -3.62 -0.91
CA SER A 91 -9.86 -3.14 -2.23
C SER A 91 -11.08 -2.82 -3.10
N GLY A 92 -12.12 -3.66 -3.05
CA GLY A 92 -13.41 -3.39 -3.68
C GLY A 92 -14.03 -2.08 -3.17
N GLN A 93 -14.09 -1.91 -1.85
CA GLN A 93 -14.62 -0.68 -1.22
C GLN A 93 -13.84 0.58 -1.65
N LEU A 94 -12.52 0.50 -1.71
CA LEU A 94 -11.68 1.63 -2.13
C LEU A 94 -11.92 1.98 -3.59
N THR A 95 -11.91 0.99 -4.49
CA THR A 95 -12.16 1.24 -5.91
C THR A 95 -13.55 1.79 -6.19
N ALA A 96 -14.52 1.48 -5.32
CA ALA A 96 -15.86 2.03 -5.36
C ALA A 96 -16.00 3.41 -4.66
N GLY A 97 -14.93 3.91 -4.02
CA GLY A 97 -14.91 5.21 -3.34
C GLY A 97 -15.53 5.23 -1.94
N PHE A 98 -15.75 4.06 -1.32
CA PHE A 98 -16.39 3.93 -0.01
C PHE A 98 -15.43 3.65 1.14
N LEU A 99 -14.15 3.38 0.86
CA LEU A 99 -13.19 3.06 1.93
C LEU A 99 -12.69 4.34 2.61
N PRO A 100 -12.90 4.53 3.93
CA PRO A 100 -12.43 5.71 4.63
C PRO A 100 -10.91 5.73 4.75
N ASP A 101 -10.35 6.94 4.88
CA ASP A 101 -8.92 7.15 5.11
C ASP A 101 -8.59 7.13 6.61
N LEU A 102 -7.76 6.17 7.01
CA LEU A 102 -7.28 6.02 8.39
C LEU A 102 -5.98 6.79 8.66
N THR A 103 -5.34 7.31 7.60
CA THR A 103 -3.94 7.75 7.63
C THR A 103 -3.76 9.25 7.62
N ASN A 104 -4.84 10.03 7.73
CA ASN A 104 -4.81 11.49 7.62
C ASN A 104 -4.15 11.99 6.31
N ARG A 105 -4.48 11.35 5.19
CA ARG A 105 -3.98 11.64 3.84
C ARG A 105 -2.47 11.42 3.68
N SER A 106 -1.93 10.42 4.38
CA SER A 106 -0.52 10.10 4.29
C SER A 106 -0.15 9.54 2.91
N ASP A 107 1.08 9.81 2.49
CA ASP A 107 1.66 9.35 1.23
C ASP A 107 2.97 8.57 1.42
N HIS A 108 3.51 8.56 2.64
CA HIS A 108 4.67 7.78 3.04
C HIS A 108 4.35 6.97 4.29
N TYR A 109 4.96 5.80 4.40
CA TYR A 109 4.98 5.04 5.64
C TYR A 109 6.26 4.23 5.71
N PHE A 110 6.64 3.82 6.92
CA PHE A 110 7.69 2.84 7.14
C PHE A 110 7.40 2.01 8.40
N ASN A 111 8.00 0.83 8.48
CA ASN A 111 7.92 0.00 9.68
C ASN A 111 8.83 0.58 10.76
N ILE A 112 8.28 0.90 11.93
CA ILE A 112 8.99 1.55 13.04
C ILE A 112 10.11 0.69 13.64
N HIS A 113 10.10 -0.62 13.38
CA HIS A 113 11.16 -1.56 13.79
C HIS A 113 12.29 -1.68 12.76
N SER A 114 12.16 -1.03 11.60
CA SER A 114 13.19 -0.95 10.57
C SER A 114 14.03 0.32 10.75
N ALA A 115 15.20 0.37 10.09
CA ALA A 115 16.00 1.58 10.05
C ALA A 115 15.17 2.76 9.47
N PRO A 116 15.05 3.90 10.19
CA PRO A 116 14.27 5.02 9.73
C PRO A 116 14.84 5.58 8.41
N PRO A 117 13.98 5.78 7.40
CA PRO A 117 14.43 6.37 6.15
C PRO A 117 14.77 7.86 6.32
N ALA A 118 15.69 8.36 5.50
CA ALA A 118 16.16 9.75 5.60
C ALA A 118 15.03 10.79 5.52
N TRP A 119 13.97 10.52 4.74
CA TRP A 119 12.81 11.41 4.63
C TRP A 119 12.00 11.51 5.93
N ALA A 120 12.09 10.53 6.84
CA ALA A 120 11.39 10.57 8.13
C ALA A 120 12.12 11.46 9.14
N ALA A 121 13.42 11.70 8.94
CA ALA A 121 14.22 12.51 9.85
C ALA A 121 13.70 13.96 9.91
N GLY A 122 13.38 14.43 11.11
CA GLY A 122 12.85 15.79 11.34
C GLY A 122 11.38 15.99 10.96
N ASN A 123 10.70 14.95 10.46
CA ASN A 123 9.25 14.99 10.20
C ASN A 123 8.50 14.23 11.30
N THR A 124 7.27 14.65 11.60
CA THR A 124 6.38 13.98 12.57
C THR A 124 5.35 13.16 11.81
N PRO A 125 5.09 11.89 12.20
CA PRO A 125 4.03 11.11 11.59
C PRO A 125 2.66 11.72 11.88
N GLU A 126 1.73 11.63 10.93
CA GLU A 126 0.34 12.04 11.14
C GLU A 126 -0.42 11.01 11.99
N CYS A 127 -0.02 9.74 11.95
CA CYS A 127 -0.50 8.69 12.84
C CYS A 127 0.45 7.48 12.85
N ILE A 128 0.25 6.58 13.82
CA ILE A 128 0.90 5.27 13.90
C ILE A 128 -0.21 4.23 14.00
N LEU A 129 -0.21 3.27 13.08
CA LEU A 129 -1.16 2.15 13.07
C LEU A 129 -0.36 0.85 13.04
N GLY A 130 -0.52 0.05 14.11
CA GLY A 130 0.31 -1.14 14.33
C GLY A 130 1.79 -0.78 14.34
N ASN A 131 2.57 -1.45 13.49
CA ASN A 131 4.01 -1.23 13.34
C ASN A 131 4.37 -0.19 12.27
N HIS A 132 3.40 0.51 11.69
CA HIS A 132 3.65 1.50 10.65
C HIS A 132 3.42 2.94 11.12
N ALA A 133 4.42 3.79 10.90
CA ALA A 133 4.29 5.24 11.06
C ALA A 133 3.98 5.88 9.70
N PHE A 134 2.91 6.68 9.63
CA PHE A 134 2.38 7.28 8.41
C PHE A 134 2.67 8.77 8.36
N TYR A 135 3.13 9.28 7.22
CA TYR A 135 3.56 10.65 7.02
C TYR A 135 2.93 11.23 5.77
N ARG A 136 2.73 12.55 5.81
CA ARG A 136 2.27 13.34 4.67
C ARG A 136 3.34 14.37 4.32
N LEU A 137 4.08 14.10 3.24
CA LEU A 137 5.27 14.88 2.86
C LEU A 137 5.16 15.46 1.44
N GLY A 138 4.27 14.93 0.61
CA GLY A 138 4.22 15.21 -0.81
C GLY A 138 5.35 14.53 -1.59
N PRO A 139 5.24 14.47 -2.92
CA PRO A 139 6.22 13.79 -3.77
C PRO A 139 7.60 14.44 -3.82
N TYR A 140 7.72 15.68 -3.32
CA TYR A 140 8.95 16.46 -3.30
C TYR A 140 9.30 17.00 -1.91
N GLY A 141 8.68 16.48 -0.84
CA GLY A 141 8.92 16.94 0.54
C GLY A 141 8.35 18.34 0.85
N GLN A 142 7.34 18.78 0.07
CA GLN A 142 6.79 20.14 0.08
C GLN A 142 5.36 20.22 0.63
N GLU A 143 4.71 19.10 0.96
CA GLU A 143 3.35 19.14 1.49
C GLU A 143 3.36 19.47 3.00
N LYS A 144 3.97 20.62 3.34
CA LYS A 144 3.85 21.19 4.68
C LYS A 144 2.52 21.94 4.76
N LYS A 145 1.79 21.69 5.86
CA LYS A 145 0.54 22.37 6.23
C LYS A 145 0.68 23.89 6.17
#